data_AF-A0A9E2H8H9-F1
#
_entry.id   AF-A0A9E2H8H9-F1
#
_cell.length_a   1.000
_cell.length_b   1.000
_cell.length_c   1.000
_cell.angle_alpha   90.00
_cell.angle_beta   90.00
_cell.angle_gamma   90.00
#
_symmetry.space_group_name_H-M   'P 1'
#
loop_
_entity.id
_entity.type
_entity.pdbx_description
1 polymer ?
#
loop_
_entity_poly.entity_id
_entity_poly.type
_entity_poly.pdbx_seq_one_letter_code
_entity_poly.pdbx_strand_id
1 'polypeptide(L)' 'MTYEEVEIIEVEKPSQLAGFIKVPWKIYAKDPNWVPPLISAQRDMLNPKKNPFFRYASVKTYIARHGGENVGRIAAIVNR' A
#
# COMPACT_ATOMS: atom_id res chain seq x y z
N MET A 1 -25.62 -15.04 -1.67
CA MET A 1 -24.36 -14.28 -1.83
C MET A 1 -23.34 -14.88 -0.88
N THR A 2 -22.47 -15.74 -1.37
CA THR A 2 -21.27 -16.15 -0.63
C THR A 2 -20.27 -15.01 -0.75
N TYR A 3 -19.96 -14.33 0.35
CA TYR A 3 -18.84 -13.40 0.35
C TYR A 3 -17.58 -14.26 0.36
N GLU A 4 -16.80 -14.17 -0.72
CA GLU A 4 -15.45 -14.71 -0.72
C GLU A 4 -14.62 -13.96 0.35
N GLU A 5 -13.82 -14.71 1.09
CA GLU A 5 -13.09 -14.19 2.24
C GLU A 5 -11.98 -13.23 1.80
N VAL A 6 -11.88 -12.08 2.47
CA VAL A 6 -10.81 -11.11 2.25
C VAL A 6 -9.73 -11.35 3.30
N GLU A 7 -8.54 -11.72 2.84
CA GLU A 7 -7.35 -11.87 3.69
C GLU A 7 -6.68 -10.51 3.89
N ILE A 8 -6.33 -10.17 5.14
CA ILE A 8 -5.57 -8.96 5.48
C ILE A 8 -4.12 -9.34 5.74
N ILE A 9 -3.21 -8.78 4.95
CA ILE A 9 -1.78 -9.07 5.00
C ILE A 9 -1.02 -7.84 5.49
N GLU A 10 -0.31 -7.96 6.61
CA GLU A 10 0.68 -6.95 7.02
C GLU A 10 1.88 -6.97 6.05
N VAL A 11 2.33 -5.79 5.65
CA VAL A 11 3.44 -5.63 4.71
C VAL A 11 4.75 -5.63 5.50
N GLU A 12 5.46 -6.75 5.46
CA GLU A 12 6.72 -6.95 6.18
C GLU A 12 7.90 -7.17 5.23
N LYS A 13 7.62 -7.59 3.98
CA LYS A 13 8.62 -7.98 2.99
C LYS A 13 8.61 -7.03 1.78
N PRO A 14 9.76 -6.84 1.08
CA PRO A 14 9.83 -6.00 -0.10
C PRO A 14 8.85 -6.38 -1.23
N SER A 15 8.56 -7.67 -1.39
CA SER A 15 7.59 -8.17 -2.38
C SER A 15 6.16 -7.73 -2.06
N GLN A 16 5.77 -7.74 -0.78
CA GLN A 16 4.48 -7.22 -0.32
C GLN A 16 4.41 -5.70 -0.49
N LEU A 17 5.50 -4.97 -0.18
CA LEU A 17 5.55 -3.52 -0.39
C LEU A 17 5.34 -3.12 -1.85
N ALA A 18 5.90 -3.90 -2.80
CA ALA A 18 5.63 -3.69 -4.21
C ALA A 18 4.14 -3.90 -4.55
N GLY A 19 3.49 -4.90 -3.94
CA GLY A 19 2.04 -5.10 -4.03
C GLY A 19 1.26 -3.91 -3.48
N PHE A 20 1.61 -3.43 -2.28
CA PHE A 20 1.01 -2.28 -1.62
C PHE A 20 1.11 -1.02 -2.47
N ILE A 21 2.27 -0.75 -3.07
CA ILE A 21 2.47 0.42 -3.92
C ILE A 21 1.62 0.35 -5.19
N LYS A 22 1.42 -0.84 -5.78
CA LYS A 22 0.72 -1.00 -7.06
C LYS A 22 -0.81 -1.06 -6.94
N VAL A 23 -1.39 -1.24 -5.75
CA VAL A 23 -2.87 -1.29 -5.59
C VAL A 23 -3.59 -0.07 -6.23
N PRO A 24 -3.15 1.19 -6.03
CA PRO A 24 -3.77 2.35 -6.68
C PRO A 24 -3.75 2.27 -8.21
N TRP A 25 -2.73 1.65 -8.82
CA TRP A 25 -2.67 1.45 -10.27
C TRP A 25 -3.78 0.56 -10.80
N LYS A 26 -4.22 -0.40 -9.99
CA LYS A 26 -5.34 -1.27 -10.35
C LYS A 26 -6.68 -0.57 -10.11
N ILE A 27 -6.83 0.09 -8.97
CA ILE A 27 -8.09 0.75 -8.57
C ILE A 27 -8.43 1.91 -9.49
N TYR A 28 -7.46 2.76 -9.82
CA TYR A 28 -7.67 3.98 -10.59
C TYR A 28 -7.32 3.84 -12.09
N ALA A 29 -7.06 2.62 -12.57
CA ALA A 29 -6.67 2.37 -13.98
C ALA A 29 -7.61 2.96 -15.03
N LYS A 30 -8.90 3.12 -14.69
CA LYS A 30 -9.95 3.63 -15.59
C LYS A 30 -10.38 5.06 -15.26
N ASP A 31 -9.77 5.70 -14.26
CA ASP A 31 -10.07 7.08 -13.92
C ASP A 31 -9.27 8.02 -14.84
N PRO A 32 -9.92 8.79 -15.73
CA PRO A 32 -9.22 9.67 -16.66
C PRO A 32 -8.50 10.83 -15.97
N ASN A 33 -8.83 11.13 -14.71
CA ASN A 33 -8.21 12.21 -13.94
C ASN A 33 -7.07 11.73 -13.03
N TRP A 34 -6.81 10.41 -13.00
CA TRP A 34 -5.79 9.86 -12.13
C TRP A 34 -4.39 10.00 -12.74
N VAL A 35 -3.50 10.68 -12.02
CA VAL A 35 -2.09 10.83 -12.38
C VAL A 35 -1.25 9.88 -11.51
N PRO A 36 -0.71 8.78 -12.07
CA PRO A 36 0.08 7.82 -11.30
C PRO A 36 1.38 8.47 -10.79
N PRO A 37 1.68 8.40 -9.48
CA PRO A 37 2.97 8.86 -8.97
C PRO A 37 4.10 7.94 -9.41
N LEU A 38 5.36 8.39 -9.44
CA LEU A 38 6.47 7.50 -9.75
C LEU A 38 6.60 6.37 -8.71
N ILE A 39 6.73 5.12 -9.15
CA ILE A 39 6.91 3.96 -8.26
C ILE A 39 8.14 4.12 -7.37
N SER A 40 9.23 4.68 -7.90
CA SER A 40 10.45 4.99 -7.13
C SER A 40 10.17 6.00 -6.01
N ALA A 41 9.40 7.05 -6.27
CA ALA A 41 9.02 8.04 -5.26
C ALA A 41 8.16 7.42 -4.17
N GLN A 42 7.22 6.53 -4.52
CA GLN A 42 6.42 5.79 -3.52
C GLN A 42 7.28 4.86 -2.65
N ARG A 43 8.29 4.19 -3.24
CA ARG A 43 9.25 3.37 -2.48
C ARG A 43 10.06 4.23 -1.51
N ASP A 44 10.54 5.38 -1.95
CA ASP A 44 11.34 6.28 -1.12
C ASP A 44 10.51 6.90 0.01
N MET A 45 9.25 7.26 -0.27
CA MET A 45 8.29 7.74 0.72
C MET A 45 8.02 6.71 1.82
N LEU A 46 7.96 5.42 1.50
CA LEU A 46 7.70 4.34 2.46
C LEU A 46 8.98 3.74 3.07
N ASN A 47 10.16 4.29 2.77
CA ASN A 47 11.43 3.80 3.29
C ASN A 47 11.84 4.60 4.54
N PRO A 48 11.88 3.97 5.74
CA PRO A 48 12.26 4.65 6.98
C PRO A 48 13.67 5.23 6.97
N LYS A 49 14.57 4.70 6.14
CA LYS A 49 15.95 5.21 6.00
C LYS A 49 16.02 6.48 5.15
N LYS A 50 15.03 6.73 4.29
CA LYS A 50 15.01 7.88 3.36
C LYS A 50 14.04 8.96 3.76
N ASN A 51 12.87 8.60 4.31
CA ASN A 51 11.83 9.55 4.66
C ASN A 51 11.95 9.97 6.15
N PRO A 52 12.29 11.24 6.46
CA PRO A 52 12.38 11.74 7.83
C PRO A 52 11.09 11.64 8.64
N PHE A 53 9.94 11.46 7.98
CA PHE A 53 8.65 11.24 8.64
C PHE A 53 8.71 10.10 9.68
N PHE A 54 9.46 9.05 9.39
CA PHE A 54 9.62 7.90 10.29
C PHE A 54 10.45 8.20 11.55
N ARG A 55 11.05 9.41 11.67
CA ARG A 55 11.76 9.82 12.89
C ARG A 55 10.80 10.15 14.04
N TYR A 56 9.55 10.53 13.73
CA TYR A 56 8.54 10.95 14.71
C TYR A 56 7.20 10.20 14.54
N ALA A 57 6.99 9.48 13.44
CA ALA A 57 5.80 8.68 13.23
C ALA A 57 6.12 7.17 13.12
N SER A 58 5.23 6.34 13.64
CA SER A 58 5.22 4.90 13.41
C SER A 58 4.17 4.57 12.34
N VAL A 59 4.55 3.80 11.32
CA VAL A 59 3.66 3.42 10.22
C VAL A 59 3.62 1.91 10.08
N LYS A 60 2.40 1.35 10.00
CA LYS A 60 2.16 -0.02 9.55
C LYS A 60 1.28 0.00 8.31
N THR A 61 1.59 -0.86 7.34
CA THR A 61 0.88 -0.94 6.07
C THR A 61 0.27 -2.32 5.87
N TYR A 62 -0.94 -2.34 5.33
CA TYR A 62 -1.73 -3.56 5.12
C TYR A 62 -2.28 -3.63 3.71
N ILE A 63 -2.43 -4.84 3.19
CA ILE A 63 -3.06 -5.15 1.90
C ILE A 63 -4.28 -6.03 2.15
N ALA A 64 -5.39 -5.70 1.51
CA ALA A 64 -6.54 -6.60 1.40
C ALA A 64 -6.39 -7.47 0.15
N ARG A 65 -6.51 -8.79 0.31
CA ARG A 65 -6.39 -9.77 -0.76
C ARG A 65 -7.68 -10.59 -0.88
N HIS A 66 -8.16 -10.75 -2.10
CA HIS A 66 -9.38 -11.49 -2.42
C HIS A 66 -9.10 -12.38 -3.63
N GLY A 67 -9.27 -13.70 -3.49
CA GLY A 67 -8.99 -14.64 -4.57
C GLY A 67 -7.56 -14.57 -5.13
N GLY A 68 -6.56 -14.32 -4.27
CA GLY A 68 -5.15 -14.15 -4.67
C GLY A 68 -4.79 -12.76 -5.19
N GLU A 69 -5.78 -11.91 -5.47
CA GLU A 69 -5.59 -10.56 -6.00
C GLU A 69 -5.55 -9.51 -4.90
N ASN A 70 -4.59 -8.57 -4.97
CA ASN A 70 -4.58 -7.42 -4.08
C ASN A 70 -5.70 -6.45 -4.51
N VAL A 71 -6.68 -6.21 -3.64
CA VAL A 71 -7.88 -5.41 -3.94
C VAL A 71 -7.96 -4.11 -3.14
N GLY A 72 -7.14 -3.95 -2.12
CA GLY A 72 -7.14 -2.76 -1.28
C GLY A 72 -5.84 -2.58 -0.51
N ARG A 73 -5.63 -1.38 0.03
CA ARG A 73 -4.48 -1.07 0.87
C ARG A 73 -4.84 -0.02 1.91
N ILE A 74 -4.20 -0.07 3.08
CA ILE A 74 -4.32 0.97 4.10
C ILE A 74 -2.99 1.13 4.86
N ALA A 75 -2.71 2.36 5.32
CA ALA A 75 -1.61 2.64 6.22
C ALA A 75 -2.18 3.14 7.55
N ALA A 76 -1.80 2.49 8.65
CA ALA A 76 -2.03 2.97 10.01
C ALA A 76 -0.83 3.80 10.43
N ILE A 77 -1.06 5.04 10.85
CA ILE A 77 -0.03 6.02 11.19
C ILE A 77 -0.27 6.52 12.60
N VAL A 78 0.73 6.43 13.47
CA VAL A 78 0.74 7.02 14.80
C VAL A 78 1.77 8.13 14.82
N ASN A 79 1.32 9.38 14.96
CA ASN A 79 2.15 10.56 15.12
C ASN A 79 2.43 10.79 16.62
N ARG A 80 3.69 11.03 17.00
CA ARG A 80 4.12 11.15 18.41
C ARG A 80 4.80 12.48 18.67
#